data_AF-A0A2E8EZ16-F1
#
_entry.id   AF-A0A2E8EZ16-F1
#
_cell.length_a   1.000
_cell.length_b   1.000
_cell.length_c   1.000
_cell.angle_alpha   90.00
_cell.angle_beta   90.00
_cell.angle_gamma   90.00
#
_symmetry.space_group_name_H-M   'P 1'
#
loop_
_entity.id
_entity.type
_entity.pdbx_description
1 polymer ?
#
loop_
_entity_poly.entity_id
_entity_poly.type
_entity_poly.pdbx_seq_one_letter_code
_entity_poly.pdbx_strand_id
1 'polypeptide(L)'
;MSAAAEVSDRLVARPKQNWVINPISDLLFIIGTPLLAFAWAAVVFINFGTAMVISIFIVFNVAHHLPTFIRIYGDRDLLARFRWSLLLGPVLPFSMAMLAVCFVIRSDYPINNVMCLGLILTVWDPWHFFMQHYGFMRIYDGNNRAPRKLASRMDMILCASWFLLVMLGAVHWMPDLLYDIQCNHGIPLLQLFDSGVYETLQQVVLAAVVVSSVAYLVYLRWCAVQGFFISWAKLLLFAITFGVMYLTYIPNALVERFLPGWTFPVGFAALGMVHVSQYLAIVWKYNRSLATDQENSRPGLFRTSFARGGLMVVLCYVACCLAYGFILSPYRFGTLLPPESVEWSQWIVGTLIALSFTSTLLHYYYDGFIWKVRNKENQRHLAMQQGSGADPHSTSWWETHRSSPVLSTFMRQGLYFGLPILVVTISYWMVRQDPLSEPDDQIQQAIELQARGLVDQGVREARLAIAGIEKQLDIERQMIGIRPRALHFTYVADLVYMKSLATNRLILQTDPATDAEARTRHRRAVSEAIAALEQALASPGPFGHRRNPDMRREDVESLLASRRQEIGEIDR
;
A
#
# COMPACT_ATOMS: atom_id res chain seq x y z
N MET A 1 12.05 55.27 -39.10
CA MET A 1 11.28 54.02 -39.32
C MET A 1 12.04 52.78 -38.84
N SER A 2 12.56 52.76 -37.59
CA SER A 2 13.34 51.60 -37.09
C SER A 2 12.85 51.04 -35.75
N ALA A 3 12.19 51.85 -34.90
CA ALA A 3 11.64 51.37 -33.63
C ALA A 3 10.27 50.66 -33.72
N ALA A 4 9.56 50.81 -34.84
CA ALA A 4 8.22 50.21 -35.02
C ALA A 4 8.26 48.76 -35.54
N ALA A 5 9.40 48.32 -36.09
CA ALA A 5 9.58 46.95 -36.58
C ALA A 5 9.99 45.97 -35.47
N GLU A 6 10.69 46.45 -34.44
CA GLU A 6 11.16 45.61 -33.31
C GLU A 6 10.04 45.25 -32.31
N VAL A 7 8.93 45.99 -32.31
CA VAL A 7 7.76 45.70 -31.46
C VAL A 7 6.83 44.66 -32.10
N SER A 8 6.92 44.45 -33.42
CA SER A 8 6.05 43.55 -34.17
C SER A 8 6.42 42.06 -34.06
N ASP A 9 7.62 41.73 -33.58
CA ASP A 9 8.13 40.34 -33.55
C ASP A 9 7.95 39.64 -32.19
N ARG A 10 7.40 40.34 -31.20
CA ARG A 10 6.81 39.70 -30.01
C ARG A 10 5.36 39.33 -30.28
N LEU A 11 5.12 38.55 -31.34
CA LEU A 11 3.99 37.63 -31.34
C LEU A 11 4.20 36.74 -30.12
N VAL A 12 3.53 37.08 -29.01
CA VAL A 12 3.53 36.31 -27.77
C VAL A 12 3.07 34.91 -28.16
N ALA A 13 4.04 34.01 -28.39
CA ALA A 13 3.77 32.67 -28.86
C ALA A 13 2.77 32.07 -27.88
N ARG A 14 1.60 31.65 -28.39
CA ARG A 14 0.57 31.04 -27.55
C ARG A 14 1.24 29.89 -26.79
N PRO A 15 1.14 29.87 -25.44
CA PRO A 15 1.76 28.82 -24.66
C PRO A 15 1.29 27.46 -25.19
N LYS A 16 2.25 26.61 -25.56
CA LYS A 16 1.99 25.26 -26.07
C LYS A 16 1.87 24.27 -24.91
N GLN A 17 1.19 23.15 -25.12
CA GLN A 17 1.15 22.07 -24.14
C GLN A 17 2.56 21.59 -23.82
N ASN A 18 2.90 21.55 -22.53
CA ASN A 18 4.14 20.95 -22.07
C ASN A 18 3.99 19.42 -22.06
N TRP A 19 5.02 18.70 -22.48
CA TRP A 19 5.01 17.23 -22.54
C TRP A 19 6.19 16.68 -21.75
N VAL A 20 5.96 15.59 -21.02
CA VAL A 20 7.01 14.86 -20.32
C VAL A 20 7.94 14.28 -21.37
N ILE A 21 7.52 13.41 -22.27
CA ILE A 21 8.40 12.89 -23.34
C ILE A 21 8.07 13.59 -24.66
N ASN A 22 6.88 13.33 -25.19
CA ASN A 22 6.33 13.92 -26.41
C ASN A 22 4.82 13.64 -26.44
N PRO A 23 4.02 14.29 -27.31
CA PRO A 23 2.56 14.17 -27.29
C PRO A 23 2.05 12.71 -27.36
N ILE A 24 2.58 11.91 -28.29
CA ILE A 24 2.09 10.55 -28.53
C ILE A 24 2.49 9.63 -27.37
N SER A 25 3.76 9.70 -26.96
CA SER A 25 4.27 8.86 -25.86
C SER A 25 3.58 9.19 -24.54
N ASP A 26 3.30 10.46 -24.25
CA ASP A 26 2.60 10.86 -23.03
C ASP A 26 1.13 10.41 -23.06
N LEU A 27 0.46 10.55 -24.20
CA LEU A 27 -0.92 10.09 -24.33
C LEU A 27 -1.06 8.58 -24.10
N LEU A 28 -0.13 7.78 -24.63
CA LEU A 28 -0.17 6.32 -24.51
C LEU A 28 0.37 5.82 -23.17
N PHE A 29 1.52 6.34 -22.73
CA PHE A 29 2.32 5.75 -21.63
C PHE A 29 2.34 6.57 -20.34
N ILE A 30 1.64 7.72 -20.28
CA ILE A 30 1.43 8.46 -19.02
C ILE A 30 -0.06 8.70 -18.76
N ILE A 31 -0.78 9.28 -19.72
CA ILE A 31 -2.16 9.74 -19.57
C ILE A 31 -3.16 8.59 -19.76
N GLY A 32 -2.98 7.81 -20.84
CA GLY A 32 -3.81 6.65 -21.17
C GLY A 32 -3.42 5.37 -20.44
N THR A 33 -2.28 5.36 -19.73
CA THR A 33 -1.80 4.16 -19.05
C THR A 33 -2.76 3.55 -18.05
N PRO A 34 -3.59 4.30 -17.28
CA PRO A 34 -4.60 3.68 -16.44
C PRO A 34 -5.55 2.76 -17.22
N LEU A 35 -5.95 3.13 -18.43
CA LEU A 35 -6.78 2.28 -19.29
C LEU A 35 -6.02 1.05 -19.76
N LEU A 36 -4.76 1.21 -20.19
CA LEU A 36 -3.93 0.09 -20.62
C LEU A 36 -3.61 -0.89 -19.48
N ALA A 37 -3.33 -0.36 -18.30
CA ALA A 37 -3.04 -1.15 -17.11
C ALA A 37 -4.29 -1.88 -16.60
N PHE A 38 -5.46 -1.24 -16.66
CA PHE A 38 -6.72 -1.92 -16.38
C PHE A 38 -7.01 -3.03 -17.38
N ALA A 39 -6.84 -2.78 -18.68
CA ALA A 39 -7.01 -3.80 -19.72
C ALA A 39 -6.03 -4.98 -19.53
N TRP A 40 -4.76 -4.71 -19.23
CA TRP A 40 -3.77 -5.72 -18.90
C TRP A 40 -4.20 -6.56 -17.69
N ALA A 41 -4.56 -5.90 -16.58
CA ALA A 41 -4.95 -6.58 -15.36
C ALA A 41 -6.22 -7.40 -15.55
N ALA A 42 -7.20 -6.91 -16.32
CA ALA A 42 -8.41 -7.64 -16.70
C ALA A 42 -8.08 -8.90 -17.50
N VAL A 43 -7.23 -8.81 -18.52
CA VAL A 43 -6.81 -9.98 -19.32
C VAL A 43 -6.08 -10.99 -18.43
N VAL A 44 -5.13 -10.56 -17.60
CA VAL A 44 -4.41 -11.47 -16.70
C VAL A 44 -5.33 -12.08 -15.66
N PHE A 45 -6.24 -11.30 -15.09
CA PHE A 45 -7.23 -11.76 -14.10
C PHE A 45 -8.13 -12.85 -14.68
N ILE A 46 -8.68 -12.63 -15.89
CA ILE A 46 -9.56 -13.62 -16.55
C ILE A 46 -8.81 -14.94 -16.83
N ASN A 47 -7.55 -14.86 -17.25
CA ASN A 47 -6.80 -16.05 -17.70
C ASN A 47 -6.05 -16.77 -16.57
N PHE A 48 -5.64 -16.06 -15.51
CA PHE A 48 -4.72 -16.56 -14.49
C PHE A 48 -5.12 -16.23 -13.04
N GLY A 49 -6.20 -15.47 -12.85
CA GLY A 49 -6.74 -15.12 -11.53
C GLY A 49 -5.97 -14.03 -10.78
N THR A 50 -6.52 -13.68 -9.61
CA THR A 50 -6.03 -12.62 -8.70
C THR A 50 -4.55 -12.77 -8.33
N ALA A 51 -4.13 -13.99 -7.97
CA ALA A 51 -2.77 -14.25 -7.51
C ALA A 51 -1.71 -13.88 -8.55
N MET A 52 -2.00 -14.10 -9.85
CA MET A 52 -1.06 -13.77 -10.92
C MET A 52 -0.94 -12.26 -11.12
N VAL A 53 -2.06 -11.52 -11.11
CA VAL A 53 -2.04 -10.05 -11.24
C VAL A 53 -1.20 -9.43 -10.12
N ILE A 54 -1.46 -9.84 -8.87
CA ILE A 54 -0.74 -9.36 -7.69
C ILE A 54 0.74 -9.75 -7.76
N SER A 55 1.07 -10.99 -8.17
CA SER A 55 2.46 -11.46 -8.28
C SER A 55 3.26 -10.65 -9.29
N ILE A 56 2.69 -10.36 -10.47
CA ILE A 56 3.35 -9.53 -11.47
C ILE A 56 3.53 -8.11 -10.94
N PHE A 57 2.48 -7.54 -10.34
CA PHE A 57 2.55 -6.21 -9.74
C PHE A 57 3.64 -6.10 -8.69
N ILE A 58 3.75 -7.03 -7.73
CA ILE A 58 4.79 -7.00 -6.68
C ILE A 58 6.19 -6.91 -7.29
N VAL A 59 6.49 -7.72 -8.30
CA VAL A 59 7.80 -7.70 -8.96
C VAL A 59 8.07 -6.35 -9.64
N PHE A 60 7.10 -5.83 -10.40
CA PHE A 60 7.25 -4.55 -11.08
C PHE A 60 7.29 -3.37 -10.09
N ASN A 61 6.54 -3.46 -9.00
CA ASN A 61 6.55 -2.48 -7.93
C ASN A 61 7.93 -2.42 -7.29
N VAL A 62 8.57 -3.55 -6.96
CA VAL A 62 9.94 -3.47 -6.43
C VAL A 62 10.96 -3.09 -7.51
N ALA A 63 10.76 -3.53 -8.76
CA ALA A 63 11.67 -3.26 -9.88
C ALA A 63 11.87 -1.76 -10.15
N HIS A 64 10.82 -0.94 -10.03
CA HIS A 64 10.91 0.49 -10.35
C HIS A 64 11.60 1.33 -9.27
N HIS A 65 11.91 0.76 -8.10
CA HIS A 65 12.73 1.45 -7.09
C HIS A 65 14.17 1.66 -7.59
N LEU A 66 14.73 0.70 -8.34
CA LEU A 66 16.10 0.76 -8.87
C LEU A 66 16.39 2.04 -9.67
N PRO A 67 15.52 2.50 -10.60
CA PRO A 67 15.59 3.80 -11.24
C PRO A 67 15.86 4.98 -10.30
N THR A 68 15.22 5.00 -9.13
CA THR A 68 15.43 6.01 -8.08
C THR A 68 16.88 6.02 -7.64
N PHE A 69 17.42 4.85 -7.29
CA PHE A 69 18.79 4.69 -6.80
C PHE A 69 19.81 5.07 -7.88
N ILE A 70 19.56 4.65 -9.12
CA ILE A 70 20.41 5.02 -10.26
C ILE A 70 20.46 6.54 -10.45
N ARG A 71 19.32 7.23 -10.33
CA ARG A 71 19.26 8.69 -10.40
C ARG A 71 20.05 9.33 -9.26
N ILE A 72 19.72 9.01 -8.01
CA ILE A 72 20.27 9.73 -6.86
C ILE A 72 21.78 9.54 -6.68
N TYR A 73 22.31 8.37 -7.05
CA TYR A 73 23.75 8.08 -6.96
C TYR A 73 24.51 8.35 -8.28
N GLY A 74 23.77 8.67 -9.35
CA GLY A 74 24.30 9.11 -10.65
C GLY A 74 24.49 10.63 -10.75
N ASP A 75 23.68 11.41 -10.02
CA ASP A 75 23.77 12.87 -9.91
C ASP A 75 24.79 13.26 -8.82
N ARG A 76 25.93 13.81 -9.25
CA ARG A 76 27.07 14.07 -8.35
C ARG A 76 26.78 15.17 -7.35
N ASP A 77 26.11 16.22 -7.80
CA ASP A 77 25.87 17.40 -6.99
C ASP A 77 24.72 17.17 -6.02
N LEU A 78 23.70 16.41 -6.45
CA LEU A 78 22.68 15.89 -5.56
C LEU A 78 23.28 15.06 -4.43
N LEU A 79 24.20 14.14 -4.76
CA LEU A 79 24.91 13.32 -3.78
C LEU A 79 25.79 14.15 -2.87
N ALA A 80 26.50 15.15 -3.39
CA ALA A 80 27.33 16.05 -2.59
C ALA A 80 26.48 16.84 -1.57
N ARG A 81 25.33 17.35 -2.00
CA ARG A 81 24.42 18.15 -1.17
C ARG A 81 23.73 17.32 -0.07
N PHE A 82 23.19 16.15 -0.44
CA PHE A 82 22.43 15.29 0.47
C PHE A 82 23.24 14.10 0.99
N ARG A 83 24.58 14.18 0.95
CA ARG A 83 25.50 13.08 1.27
C ARG A 83 25.06 12.24 2.46
N TRP A 84 24.87 12.88 3.62
CA TRP A 84 24.50 12.15 4.84
C TRP A 84 23.08 11.61 4.81
N SER A 85 22.15 12.30 4.13
CA SER A 85 20.78 11.80 3.98
C SER A 85 20.73 10.57 3.08
N LEU A 86 21.56 10.51 2.03
CA LEU A 86 21.63 9.39 1.08
C LEU A 86 22.51 8.23 1.56
N LEU A 87 23.43 8.47 2.50
CA LEU A 87 24.27 7.43 3.11
C LEU A 87 23.61 6.83 4.37
N LEU A 88 23.04 7.66 5.25
CA LEU A 88 22.36 7.18 6.45
C LEU A 88 20.93 6.73 6.17
N GLY A 89 20.31 7.27 5.11
CA GLY A 89 18.95 6.93 4.70
C GLY A 89 18.74 5.43 4.52
N PRO A 90 19.63 4.68 3.86
CA PRO A 90 19.50 3.22 3.76
C PRO A 90 19.91 2.47 5.02
N VAL A 91 20.97 2.93 5.69
CA VAL A 91 21.55 2.22 6.84
C VAL A 91 20.56 2.15 8.01
N LEU A 92 19.92 3.26 8.37
CA LEU A 92 19.01 3.32 9.52
C LEU A 92 17.80 2.36 9.41
N PRO A 93 16.90 2.48 8.42
CA PRO A 93 15.75 1.60 8.28
C PRO A 93 16.16 0.15 8.04
N PHE A 94 17.25 -0.11 7.30
CA PHE A 94 17.74 -1.48 7.12
C PHE A 94 18.22 -2.09 8.44
N SER A 95 19.06 -1.37 9.20
CA SER A 95 19.52 -1.84 10.51
C SER A 95 18.36 -2.09 11.47
N MET A 96 17.35 -1.22 11.49
CA MET A 96 16.17 -1.41 12.34
C MET A 96 15.30 -2.59 11.90
N ALA A 97 15.08 -2.76 10.60
CA ALA A 97 14.38 -3.94 10.07
C ALA A 97 15.16 -5.23 10.38
N MET A 98 16.50 -5.22 10.27
CA MET A 98 17.34 -6.35 10.64
C MET A 98 17.34 -6.63 12.15
N LEU A 99 17.19 -5.61 13.01
CA LEU A 99 16.98 -5.83 14.44
C LEU A 99 15.64 -6.55 14.70
N ALA A 100 14.58 -6.19 13.97
CA ALA A 100 13.30 -6.91 14.05
C ALA A 100 13.44 -8.36 13.56
N VAL A 101 14.14 -8.61 12.44
CA VAL A 101 14.46 -9.96 11.95
C VAL A 101 15.24 -10.76 12.99
N CYS A 102 16.30 -10.16 13.55
CA CYS A 102 17.11 -10.80 14.58
C CYS A 102 16.29 -11.15 15.82
N PHE A 103 15.43 -10.24 16.27
CA PHE A 103 14.52 -10.50 17.38
C PHE A 103 13.56 -11.66 17.09
N VAL A 104 12.89 -11.66 15.93
CA VAL A 104 11.96 -12.73 15.52
C VAL A 104 12.64 -14.09 15.52
N ILE A 105 13.80 -14.22 14.87
CA ILE A 105 14.53 -15.49 14.78
C ILE A 105 15.02 -15.94 16.16
N ARG A 106 15.59 -15.02 16.96
CA ARG A 106 16.14 -15.36 18.29
C ARG A 106 15.09 -15.66 19.34
N SER A 107 13.86 -15.20 19.12
CA SER A 107 12.70 -15.50 19.96
C SER A 107 11.87 -16.68 19.43
N ASP A 108 12.37 -17.41 18.43
CA ASP A 108 11.71 -18.58 17.82
C ASP A 108 10.31 -18.28 17.25
N TYR A 109 10.11 -17.03 16.81
CA TYR A 109 8.88 -16.63 16.15
C TYR A 109 8.95 -16.89 14.64
N PRO A 110 7.81 -17.18 13.99
CA PRO A 110 7.74 -17.29 12.55
C PRO A 110 8.25 -16.02 11.84
N ILE A 111 9.06 -16.19 10.79
CA ILE A 111 9.73 -15.08 10.09
C ILE A 111 8.74 -14.07 9.48
N ASN A 112 7.53 -14.51 9.18
CA ASN A 112 6.44 -13.67 8.69
C ASN A 112 6.03 -12.55 9.68
N ASN A 113 6.37 -12.66 10.97
CA ASN A 113 6.08 -11.62 11.96
C ASN A 113 6.81 -10.30 11.65
N VAL A 114 7.90 -10.33 10.88
CA VAL A 114 8.58 -9.10 10.40
C VAL A 114 7.69 -8.28 9.46
N MET A 115 6.66 -8.90 8.85
CA MET A 115 5.72 -8.20 7.97
C MET A 115 4.86 -7.17 8.70
N CYS A 116 4.86 -7.13 10.04
CA CYS A 116 4.23 -6.05 10.80
C CYS A 116 4.74 -4.65 10.38
N LEU A 117 6.01 -4.55 9.96
CA LEU A 117 6.59 -3.32 9.42
C LEU A 117 5.89 -2.86 8.12
N GLY A 118 5.25 -3.78 7.40
CA GLY A 118 4.47 -3.51 6.19
C GLY A 118 3.30 -2.55 6.41
N LEU A 119 2.84 -2.35 7.66
CA LEU A 119 1.84 -1.33 7.98
C LEU A 119 2.29 0.08 7.57
N ILE A 120 3.58 0.40 7.78
CA ILE A 120 4.15 1.70 7.40
C ILE A 120 4.04 1.91 5.89
N LEU A 121 4.39 0.87 5.12
CA LEU A 121 4.33 0.93 3.66
C LEU A 121 2.89 1.02 3.17
N THR A 122 1.98 0.26 3.77
CA THR A 122 0.55 0.23 3.42
C THR A 122 -0.11 1.59 3.58
N VAL A 123 0.28 2.36 4.61
CA VAL A 123 -0.22 3.72 4.84
C VAL A 123 0.46 4.74 3.91
N TRP A 124 1.74 4.56 3.60
CA TRP A 124 2.49 5.52 2.79
C TRP A 124 2.21 5.38 1.29
N ASP A 125 2.06 4.17 0.78
CA ASP A 125 1.92 3.92 -0.67
C ASP A 125 0.81 4.74 -1.34
N PRO A 126 -0.42 4.83 -0.76
CA PRO A 126 -1.47 5.69 -1.31
C PRO A 126 -1.07 7.17 -1.37
N TRP A 127 -0.40 7.68 -0.33
CA TRP A 127 0.10 9.06 -0.29
C TRP A 127 1.18 9.31 -1.36
N HIS A 128 2.11 8.36 -1.51
CA HIS A 128 3.17 8.43 -2.52
C HIS A 128 2.59 8.46 -3.94
N PHE A 129 1.66 7.55 -4.25
CA PHE A 129 0.93 7.52 -5.51
C PHE A 129 0.24 8.86 -5.80
N PHE A 130 -0.50 9.38 -4.81
CA PHE A 130 -1.20 10.66 -4.90
C PHE A 130 -0.25 11.82 -5.23
N MET A 131 0.86 11.92 -4.51
CA MET A 131 1.84 12.99 -4.70
C MET A 131 2.55 12.89 -6.06
N GLN A 132 2.80 11.68 -6.58
CA GLN A 132 3.30 11.49 -7.94
C GLN A 132 2.30 12.01 -8.98
N HIS A 133 1.03 11.61 -8.88
CA HIS A 133 -0.01 12.03 -9.81
C HIS A 133 -0.14 13.57 -9.84
N TYR A 134 -0.20 14.20 -8.66
CA TYR A 134 -0.19 15.65 -8.53
C TYR A 134 1.06 16.27 -9.17
N GLY A 135 2.23 15.66 -8.98
CA GLY A 135 3.49 16.07 -9.63
C GLY A 135 3.38 16.12 -11.16
N PHE A 136 2.83 15.08 -11.79
CA PHE A 136 2.61 15.04 -13.24
C PHE A 136 1.64 16.13 -13.71
N MET A 137 0.55 16.37 -12.99
CA MET A 137 -0.36 17.48 -13.29
C MET A 137 0.36 18.83 -13.29
N ARG A 138 1.26 19.06 -12.33
CA ARG A 138 2.08 20.29 -12.28
C ARG A 138 3.09 20.40 -13.42
N ILE A 139 3.63 19.28 -13.91
CA ILE A 139 4.51 19.26 -15.09
C ILE A 139 3.71 19.65 -16.34
N TYR A 140 2.52 19.07 -16.53
CA TYR A 140 1.65 19.41 -17.67
C TYR A 140 1.15 20.86 -17.63
N ASP A 141 0.99 21.44 -16.43
CA ASP A 141 0.63 22.84 -16.21
C ASP A 141 1.82 23.81 -16.33
N GLY A 142 3.04 23.34 -16.65
CA GLY A 142 4.27 24.14 -16.54
C GLY A 142 4.28 25.46 -17.32
N ASN A 143 3.57 25.52 -18.46
CA ASN A 143 3.46 26.71 -19.30
C ASN A 143 2.30 27.65 -18.91
N ASN A 144 1.51 27.27 -17.89
CA ASN A 144 0.43 28.11 -17.37
C ASN A 144 1.01 29.31 -16.60
N ARG A 145 0.54 30.51 -16.96
CA ARG A 145 0.95 31.78 -16.35
C ARG A 145 -0.02 32.27 -15.26
N ALA A 146 -1.07 31.52 -14.97
CA ALA A 146 -1.93 31.78 -13.82
C ALA A 146 -1.08 31.85 -12.52
N PRO A 147 -1.50 32.60 -11.49
CA PRO A 147 -0.78 32.70 -10.23
C PRO A 147 -0.44 31.32 -9.67
N ARG A 148 0.86 31.00 -9.61
CA ARG A 148 1.33 29.63 -9.35
C ARG A 148 0.78 29.02 -8.06
N LYS A 149 0.68 29.81 -6.99
CA LYS A 149 0.13 29.38 -5.69
C LYS A 149 -1.35 29.00 -5.79
N LEU A 150 -2.12 29.75 -6.57
CA LEU A 150 -3.54 29.45 -6.80
C LEU A 150 -3.67 28.18 -7.64
N ALA A 151 -2.98 28.12 -8.78
CA ALA A 151 -2.98 26.94 -9.66
C ALA A 151 -2.60 25.66 -8.91
N SER A 152 -1.52 25.70 -8.13
CA SER A 152 -1.07 24.55 -7.33
C SER A 152 -2.08 24.13 -6.27
N ARG A 153 -2.76 25.09 -5.61
CA ARG A 153 -3.77 24.77 -4.59
C ARG A 153 -5.03 24.20 -5.21
N MET A 154 -5.46 24.73 -6.35
CA MET A 154 -6.63 24.23 -7.07
C MET A 154 -6.40 22.79 -7.54
N ASP A 155 -5.24 22.52 -8.16
CA ASP A 155 -4.87 21.16 -8.56
C ASP A 155 -4.77 20.21 -7.33
N MET A 156 -4.13 20.66 -6.24
CA MET A 156 -3.97 19.85 -5.02
C MET A 156 -5.31 19.51 -4.36
N ILE A 157 -6.20 20.49 -4.17
CA ILE A 157 -7.50 20.29 -3.51
C ILE A 157 -8.39 19.38 -4.37
N LEU A 158 -8.40 19.58 -5.69
CA LEU A 158 -9.14 18.73 -6.61
C LEU A 158 -8.66 17.27 -6.51
N CYS A 159 -7.35 17.03 -6.63
CA CYS A 159 -6.79 15.69 -6.53
C CYS A 159 -7.01 15.08 -5.14
N ALA A 160 -6.78 15.84 -4.07
CA ALA A 160 -6.90 15.33 -2.71
C ALA A 160 -8.34 14.91 -2.40
N SER A 161 -9.32 15.72 -2.78
CA SER A 161 -10.73 15.40 -2.55
C SER A 161 -11.17 14.16 -3.32
N TRP A 162 -10.84 14.04 -4.61
CA TRP A 162 -11.16 12.86 -5.41
C TRP A 162 -10.42 11.61 -4.95
N PHE A 163 -9.15 11.74 -4.58
CA PHE A 163 -8.36 10.65 -4.02
C PHE A 163 -8.97 10.13 -2.71
N LEU A 164 -9.32 11.04 -1.79
CA LEU A 164 -9.98 10.68 -0.53
C LEU A 164 -11.34 10.01 -0.77
N LEU A 165 -12.13 10.50 -1.72
CA LEU A 165 -13.39 9.87 -2.08
C LEU A 165 -13.19 8.42 -2.54
N VAL A 166 -12.21 8.17 -3.42
CA VAL A 166 -11.96 6.83 -3.93
C VAL A 166 -11.39 5.91 -2.85
N MET A 167 -10.45 6.39 -2.02
CA MET A 167 -9.87 5.59 -0.95
C MET A 167 -10.87 5.29 0.18
N LEU A 168 -11.78 6.22 0.49
CA LEU A 168 -12.88 5.93 1.42
C LEU A 168 -13.91 5.00 0.79
N GLY A 169 -14.22 5.15 -0.49
CA GLY A 169 -15.12 4.23 -1.20
C GLY A 169 -14.53 2.83 -1.44
N ALA A 170 -13.23 2.64 -1.27
CA ALA A 170 -12.55 1.36 -1.36
C ALA A 170 -12.88 0.47 -0.14
N VAL A 171 -14.10 -0.04 -0.13
CA VAL A 171 -14.69 -0.88 0.94
C VAL A 171 -13.93 -2.17 1.24
N HIS A 172 -12.92 -2.50 0.46
CA HIS A 172 -12.07 -3.67 0.68
C HIS A 172 -10.67 -3.33 1.21
N TRP A 173 -10.35 -2.04 1.37
CA TRP A 173 -9.07 -1.60 1.90
C TRP A 173 -9.19 -1.00 3.29
N MET A 174 -10.05 0.00 3.48
CA MET A 174 -10.11 0.72 4.75
C MET A 174 -10.58 -0.17 5.92
N PRO A 175 -11.68 -0.95 5.81
CA PRO A 175 -12.10 -1.83 6.91
C PRO A 175 -11.04 -2.90 7.23
N ASP A 176 -10.47 -3.52 6.19
CA ASP A 176 -9.45 -4.58 6.34
C ASP A 176 -8.16 -4.01 7.00
N LEU A 177 -7.75 -2.79 6.64
CA LEU A 177 -6.62 -2.08 7.29
C LEU A 177 -6.89 -1.78 8.77
N LEU A 178 -8.07 -1.27 9.10
CA LEU A 178 -8.44 -0.96 10.49
C LEU A 178 -8.58 -2.23 11.33
N TYR A 179 -9.08 -3.31 10.74
CA TYR A 179 -9.10 -4.65 11.34
C TYR A 179 -7.69 -5.16 11.61
N ASP A 180 -6.77 -5.07 10.65
CA ASP A 180 -5.38 -5.47 10.85
C ASP A 180 -4.69 -4.62 11.91
N ILE A 181 -4.94 -3.31 11.96
CA ILE A 181 -4.42 -2.43 13.03
C ILE A 181 -4.97 -2.86 14.40
N GLN A 182 -6.26 -3.17 14.51
CA GLN A 182 -6.86 -3.58 15.77
C GLN A 182 -6.33 -4.95 16.23
N CYS A 183 -6.27 -5.93 15.33
CA CYS A 183 -5.87 -7.28 15.66
C CYS A 183 -4.34 -7.49 15.76
N ASN A 184 -3.52 -6.66 15.11
CA ASN A 184 -2.06 -6.77 15.18
C ASN A 184 -1.43 -5.71 16.09
N HIS A 185 -2.05 -4.56 16.30
CA HIS A 185 -1.46 -3.44 17.05
C HIS A 185 -2.34 -2.95 18.22
N GLY A 186 -3.54 -3.52 18.40
CA GLY A 186 -4.37 -3.30 19.58
C GLY A 186 -5.05 -1.93 19.62
N ILE A 187 -5.07 -1.21 18.49
CA ILE A 187 -5.69 0.12 18.40
C ILE A 187 -7.14 -0.04 17.93
N PRO A 188 -8.16 0.30 18.75
CA PRO A 188 -9.56 -0.04 18.49
C PRO A 188 -10.24 0.93 17.50
N LEU A 189 -9.70 1.04 16.28
CA LEU A 189 -10.20 1.98 15.26
C LEU A 189 -11.46 1.49 14.54
N LEU A 190 -11.85 0.21 14.66
CA LEU A 190 -13.09 -0.28 14.04
C LEU A 190 -14.35 0.38 14.62
N GLN A 191 -14.30 0.86 15.87
CA GLN A 191 -15.41 1.57 16.54
C GLN A 191 -15.85 2.84 15.78
N LEU A 192 -15.02 3.35 14.86
CA LEU A 192 -15.37 4.47 13.99
C LEU A 192 -16.51 4.14 13.01
N PHE A 193 -16.74 2.86 12.69
CA PHE A 193 -17.86 2.44 11.85
C PHE A 193 -19.18 2.42 12.64
N ASP A 194 -19.18 1.88 13.86
CA ASP A 194 -20.40 1.76 14.68
C ASP A 194 -20.95 3.12 15.15
N SER A 195 -20.09 4.11 15.28
CA SER A 195 -20.43 5.45 15.77
C SER A 195 -21.04 6.37 14.69
N GLY A 196 -21.20 5.91 13.45
CA GLY A 196 -21.64 6.74 12.32
C GLY A 196 -20.61 7.78 11.87
N VAL A 197 -19.42 7.82 12.50
CA VAL A 197 -18.33 8.73 12.16
C VAL A 197 -17.83 8.47 10.73
N TYR A 198 -17.74 7.20 10.34
CA TYR A 198 -17.32 6.83 9.00
C TYR A 198 -18.31 7.29 7.91
N GLU A 199 -19.62 7.12 8.11
CA GLU A 199 -20.64 7.63 7.19
C GLU A 199 -20.61 9.15 7.09
N THR A 200 -20.47 9.82 8.23
CA THR A 200 -20.32 11.29 8.29
C THR A 200 -19.08 11.73 7.51
N LEU A 201 -17.96 11.03 7.66
CA LEU A 201 -16.73 11.29 6.92
C LEU A 201 -16.93 11.11 5.41
N GLN A 202 -17.63 10.06 4.97
CA GLN A 202 -17.97 9.85 3.57
C GLN A 202 -18.81 11.00 3.01
N GLN A 203 -19.83 11.47 3.75
CA GLN A 203 -20.66 12.60 3.35
C GLN A 203 -19.87 13.91 3.26
N VAL A 204 -19.00 14.18 4.24
CA VAL A 204 -18.13 15.37 4.26
C VAL A 204 -17.16 15.34 3.07
N VAL A 205 -16.56 14.20 2.77
CA VAL A 205 -15.65 14.06 1.63
C VAL A 205 -16.40 14.19 0.30
N LEU A 206 -17.60 13.63 0.19
CA LEU A 206 -18.46 13.82 -0.99
C LEU A 206 -18.79 15.30 -1.21
N ALA A 207 -19.19 16.01 -0.15
CA ALA A 207 -19.44 17.45 -0.22
C ALA A 207 -18.17 18.22 -0.63
N ALA A 208 -17.01 17.85 -0.06
CA ALA A 208 -15.73 18.44 -0.42
C ALA A 208 -15.38 18.22 -1.90
N VAL A 209 -15.67 17.04 -2.47
CA VAL A 209 -15.47 16.74 -3.91
C VAL A 209 -16.38 17.60 -4.78
N VAL A 210 -17.65 17.75 -4.42
CA VAL A 210 -18.58 18.60 -5.18
C VAL A 210 -18.10 20.05 -5.16
N VAL A 211 -17.80 20.58 -3.97
CA VAL A 211 -17.32 21.95 -3.79
C VAL A 211 -16.00 22.18 -4.52
N SER A 212 -15.03 21.27 -4.39
CA SER A 212 -13.73 21.40 -5.05
C SER A 212 -13.85 21.34 -6.57
N SER A 213 -14.70 20.46 -7.10
CA SER A 213 -14.93 20.32 -8.54
C SER A 213 -15.59 21.57 -9.12
N VAL A 214 -16.61 22.12 -8.45
CA VAL A 214 -17.27 23.37 -8.86
C VAL A 214 -16.28 24.55 -8.79
N ALA A 215 -15.53 24.67 -7.69
CA ALA A 215 -14.51 25.70 -7.55
C ALA A 215 -13.43 25.59 -8.65
N TYR A 216 -13.04 24.37 -9.01
CA TYR A 216 -12.09 24.13 -10.09
C TYR A 216 -12.66 24.53 -11.46
N LEU A 217 -13.93 24.24 -11.75
CA LEU A 217 -14.61 24.69 -12.96
C LEU A 217 -14.67 26.23 -13.05
N VAL A 218 -14.97 26.90 -11.94
CA VAL A 218 -14.91 28.37 -11.84
C VAL A 218 -13.50 28.87 -12.10
N TYR A 219 -12.48 28.23 -11.53
CA TYR A 219 -11.08 28.53 -11.78
C TYR A 219 -10.69 28.34 -13.26
N LEU A 220 -11.12 27.26 -13.92
CA LEU A 220 -10.89 27.05 -15.34
C LEU A 220 -11.57 28.13 -16.20
N ARG A 221 -12.81 28.50 -15.87
CA ARG A 221 -13.50 29.60 -16.54
C ARG A 221 -12.78 30.93 -16.36
N TRP A 222 -12.32 31.22 -15.14
CA TRP A 222 -11.51 32.40 -14.87
C TRP A 222 -10.21 32.40 -15.69
N CYS A 223 -9.49 31.27 -15.75
CA CYS A 223 -8.32 31.11 -16.60
C CYS A 223 -8.64 31.39 -18.07
N ALA A 224 -9.74 30.86 -18.60
CA ALA A 224 -10.16 31.09 -19.97
C ALA A 224 -10.46 32.57 -20.25
N VAL A 225 -11.19 33.24 -19.35
CA VAL A 225 -11.51 34.68 -19.48
C VAL A 225 -10.26 35.56 -19.41
N GLN A 226 -9.29 35.19 -18.56
CA GLN A 226 -8.01 35.91 -18.43
C GLN A 226 -6.98 35.53 -19.51
N GLY A 227 -7.32 34.62 -20.42
CA GLY A 227 -6.40 34.15 -21.46
C GLY A 227 -5.23 33.30 -20.92
N PHE A 228 -5.33 32.76 -19.70
CA PHE A 228 -4.35 31.83 -19.17
C PHE A 228 -4.46 30.46 -19.87
N PHE A 229 -3.31 29.78 -19.99
CA PHE A 229 -3.24 28.47 -20.62
C PHE A 229 -3.93 27.42 -19.75
N ILE A 230 -4.82 26.63 -20.36
CA ILE A 230 -5.44 25.46 -19.73
C ILE A 230 -4.85 24.22 -20.36
N SER A 231 -4.11 23.45 -19.56
CA SER A 231 -3.55 22.18 -20.03
C SER A 231 -4.64 21.11 -20.12
N TRP A 232 -5.00 20.73 -21.34
CA TRP A 232 -5.92 19.62 -21.55
C TRP A 232 -5.30 18.27 -21.18
N ALA A 233 -3.98 18.10 -21.35
CA ALA A 233 -3.26 16.89 -20.95
C ALA A 233 -3.36 16.65 -19.44
N LYS A 234 -3.27 17.72 -18.64
CA LYS A 234 -3.51 17.68 -17.19
C LYS A 234 -4.92 17.22 -16.85
N LEU A 235 -5.93 17.81 -17.50
CA LEU A 235 -7.34 17.47 -17.26
C LEU A 235 -7.64 16.02 -17.66
N LEU A 236 -7.08 15.56 -18.77
CA LEU A 236 -7.24 14.19 -19.25
C LEU A 236 -6.54 13.19 -18.31
N LEU A 237 -5.33 13.49 -17.85
CA LEU A 237 -4.61 12.69 -16.85
C LEU A 237 -5.44 12.51 -15.58
N PHE A 238 -5.98 13.62 -15.07
CA PHE A 238 -6.86 13.63 -13.89
C PHE A 238 -8.10 12.75 -14.13
N ALA A 239 -8.85 13.02 -15.19
CA ALA A 239 -10.11 12.33 -15.47
C ALA A 239 -9.92 10.82 -15.70
N ILE A 240 -8.90 10.42 -16.47
CA ILE A 240 -8.64 9.02 -16.75
C ILE A 240 -8.14 8.30 -15.49
N THR A 241 -7.20 8.90 -14.75
CA THR A 241 -6.61 8.24 -13.57
C THR A 241 -7.67 8.03 -12.49
N PHE A 242 -8.37 9.09 -12.09
CA PHE A 242 -9.40 8.97 -11.06
C PHE A 242 -10.63 8.21 -11.53
N GLY A 243 -10.98 8.29 -12.83
CA GLY A 243 -12.05 7.48 -13.41
C GLY A 243 -11.75 5.98 -13.35
N VAL A 244 -10.55 5.56 -13.78
CA VAL A 244 -10.14 4.15 -13.70
C VAL A 244 -9.93 3.70 -12.25
N MET A 245 -9.35 4.55 -11.39
CA MET A 245 -9.21 4.27 -9.96
C MET A 245 -10.59 4.06 -9.31
N TYR A 246 -11.56 4.93 -9.57
CA TYR A 246 -12.95 4.74 -9.12
C TYR A 246 -13.52 3.41 -9.60
N LEU A 247 -13.42 3.12 -10.90
CA LEU A 247 -13.94 1.89 -11.50
C LEU A 247 -13.32 0.62 -10.90
N THR A 248 -12.04 0.66 -10.53
CA THR A 248 -11.29 -0.54 -10.11
C THR A 248 -11.17 -0.72 -8.60
N TYR A 249 -11.33 0.35 -7.81
CA TYR A 249 -11.18 0.31 -6.35
C TYR A 249 -12.54 0.21 -5.65
N ILE A 250 -13.57 0.83 -6.22
CA ILE A 250 -14.92 0.87 -5.65
C ILE A 250 -15.78 -0.17 -6.36
N PRO A 251 -16.43 -1.10 -5.62
CA PRO A 251 -17.37 -2.04 -6.21
C PRO A 251 -18.46 -1.33 -7.00
N ASN A 252 -18.69 -1.78 -8.23
CA ASN A 252 -19.68 -1.20 -9.11
C ASN A 252 -20.21 -2.27 -10.08
N ALA A 253 -21.46 -2.07 -10.52
CA ALA A 253 -22.16 -3.03 -11.37
C ALA A 253 -21.47 -3.27 -12.73
N LEU A 254 -20.70 -2.29 -13.22
CA LEU A 254 -20.01 -2.42 -14.50
C LEU A 254 -18.88 -3.43 -14.40
N VAL A 255 -17.96 -3.27 -13.44
CA VAL A 255 -16.86 -4.19 -13.23
C VAL A 255 -17.36 -5.56 -12.80
N GLU A 256 -18.35 -5.64 -11.90
CA GLU A 256 -18.92 -6.93 -11.48
C GLU A 256 -19.52 -7.72 -12.63
N ARG A 257 -20.16 -7.03 -13.60
CA ARG A 257 -20.74 -7.66 -14.79
C ARG A 257 -19.69 -8.27 -15.73
N PHE A 258 -18.55 -7.61 -15.89
CA PHE A 258 -17.54 -8.01 -16.89
C PHE A 258 -16.35 -8.77 -16.29
N LEU A 259 -16.07 -8.56 -15.01
CA LEU A 259 -14.94 -9.10 -14.25
C LEU A 259 -15.43 -9.56 -12.87
N PRO A 260 -16.30 -10.58 -12.80
CA PRO A 260 -16.84 -11.06 -11.53
C PRO A 260 -15.71 -11.54 -10.61
N GLY A 261 -15.77 -11.15 -9.33
CA GLY A 261 -14.71 -11.43 -8.35
C GLY A 261 -13.51 -10.48 -8.42
N TRP A 262 -13.60 -9.38 -9.18
CA TRP A 262 -12.62 -8.31 -9.10
C TRP A 262 -12.61 -7.69 -7.70
N THR A 263 -11.42 -7.52 -7.13
CA THR A 263 -11.25 -7.02 -5.76
C THR A 263 -10.34 -5.80 -5.74
N PHE A 264 -10.40 -5.01 -4.67
CA PHE A 264 -9.53 -3.86 -4.49
C PHE A 264 -8.04 -4.19 -4.69
N PRO A 265 -7.46 -5.29 -4.16
CA PRO A 265 -6.05 -5.60 -4.41
C PRO A 265 -5.70 -5.75 -5.89
N VAL A 266 -6.62 -6.28 -6.71
CA VAL A 266 -6.43 -6.39 -8.17
C VAL A 266 -6.49 -5.01 -8.82
N GLY A 267 -7.46 -4.17 -8.42
CA GLY A 267 -7.52 -2.77 -8.85
C GLY A 267 -6.27 -1.98 -8.47
N PHE A 268 -5.82 -2.14 -7.23
CA PHE A 268 -4.62 -1.54 -6.68
C PHE A 268 -3.38 -1.93 -7.48
N ALA A 269 -3.21 -3.23 -7.76
CA ALA A 269 -2.14 -3.74 -8.60
C ALA A 269 -2.18 -3.15 -10.03
N ALA A 270 -3.37 -3.01 -10.62
CA ALA A 270 -3.54 -2.39 -11.94
C ALA A 270 -3.09 -0.92 -11.94
N LEU A 271 -3.55 -0.11 -10.99
CA LEU A 271 -3.13 1.30 -10.89
C LEU A 271 -1.67 1.45 -10.45
N GLY A 272 -1.15 0.50 -9.68
CA GLY A 272 0.27 0.44 -9.34
C GLY A 272 1.16 0.30 -10.58
N MET A 273 0.70 -0.39 -11.63
CA MET A 273 1.44 -0.43 -12.91
C MET A 273 1.48 0.93 -13.62
N VAL A 274 0.49 1.81 -13.40
CA VAL A 274 0.52 3.19 -13.87
C VAL A 274 1.63 3.97 -13.17
N HIS A 275 1.74 3.80 -11.85
CA HIS A 275 2.78 4.41 -11.06
C HIS A 275 4.17 4.04 -11.60
N VAL A 276 4.40 2.74 -11.77
CA VAL A 276 5.62 2.17 -12.34
C VAL A 276 5.94 2.76 -13.72
N SER A 277 4.98 2.75 -14.65
CA SER A 277 5.22 3.20 -16.02
C SER A 277 5.55 4.68 -16.10
N GLN A 278 4.79 5.51 -15.37
CA GLN A 278 5.00 6.95 -15.30
C GLN A 278 6.37 7.27 -14.71
N TYR A 279 6.76 6.55 -13.66
CA TYR A 279 8.04 6.72 -12.99
C TYR A 279 9.22 6.39 -13.92
N LEU A 280 9.17 5.24 -14.60
CA LEU A 280 10.20 4.84 -15.54
C LEU A 280 10.36 5.88 -16.67
N ALA A 281 9.25 6.42 -17.18
CA ALA A 281 9.25 7.45 -18.22
C ALA A 281 9.96 8.74 -17.77
N ILE A 282 9.60 9.26 -16.59
CA ILE A 282 10.16 10.52 -16.08
C ILE A 282 11.64 10.37 -15.69
N VAL A 283 12.02 9.26 -15.04
CA VAL A 283 13.42 8.97 -14.69
C VAL A 283 14.28 8.81 -15.93
N TRP A 284 13.79 8.08 -16.93
CA TRP A 284 14.52 7.89 -18.17
C TRP A 284 14.82 9.22 -18.86
N LYS A 285 13.81 10.09 -19.02
CA LYS A 285 14.01 11.43 -19.58
C LYS A 285 15.03 12.23 -18.78
N TYR A 286 14.87 12.27 -17.46
CA TYR A 286 15.75 13.03 -16.58
C TYR A 286 17.20 12.55 -16.70
N ASN A 287 17.44 11.24 -16.57
CA ASN A 287 18.78 10.66 -16.61
C ASN A 287 19.46 10.86 -17.97
N ARG A 288 18.69 10.84 -19.07
CA ARG A 288 19.23 11.18 -20.39
C ARG A 288 19.67 12.64 -20.47
N SER A 289 18.85 13.57 -19.97
CA SER A 289 19.22 14.99 -19.92
C SER A 289 20.44 15.21 -19.01
N LEU A 290 20.49 14.56 -17.85
CA LEU A 290 21.63 14.64 -16.95
C LEU A 290 22.90 14.06 -17.58
N ALA A 291 22.84 12.92 -18.27
CA ALA A 291 23.99 12.31 -18.92
C ALA A 291 24.61 13.17 -20.03
N THR A 292 23.84 14.11 -20.60
CA THR A 292 24.38 15.11 -21.53
C THR A 292 25.09 16.28 -20.84
N ASP A 293 24.86 16.48 -19.54
CA ASP A 293 25.53 17.48 -18.72
C ASP A 293 26.84 16.90 -18.14
N GLN A 294 27.97 17.24 -18.75
CA GLN A 294 29.25 16.60 -18.48
C GLN A 294 29.82 16.91 -17.09
N GLU A 295 29.48 18.07 -16.54
CA GLU A 295 30.00 18.54 -15.24
C GLU A 295 29.28 17.82 -14.09
N ASN A 296 27.96 17.68 -14.22
CA ASN A 296 27.09 17.25 -13.12
C ASN A 296 26.84 15.73 -13.10
N SER A 297 27.05 15.03 -14.23
CA SER A 297 26.86 13.58 -14.33
C SER A 297 28.08 12.76 -13.88
N ARG A 298 27.82 11.62 -13.23
CA ARG A 298 28.88 10.67 -12.87
C ARG A 298 29.46 9.98 -14.13
N PRO A 299 30.80 10.04 -14.35
CA PRO A 299 31.45 9.39 -15.48
C PRO A 299 31.41 7.86 -15.35
N GLY A 300 31.62 7.18 -16.48
CA GLY A 300 31.56 5.72 -16.57
C GLY A 300 30.23 5.22 -17.14
N LEU A 301 29.82 4.02 -16.72
CA LEU A 301 28.68 3.28 -17.31
C LEU A 301 27.37 4.06 -17.30
N PHE A 302 27.10 4.86 -16.26
CA PHE A 302 25.89 5.69 -16.20
C PHE A 302 25.88 6.68 -17.38
N ARG A 303 26.87 7.57 -17.46
CA ARG A 303 26.93 8.59 -18.50
C ARG A 303 26.99 7.99 -19.91
N THR A 304 27.80 6.96 -20.13
CA THR A 304 27.92 6.34 -21.47
C THR A 304 26.62 5.68 -21.91
N SER A 305 25.94 4.95 -21.01
CA SER A 305 24.71 4.24 -21.35
C SER A 305 23.55 5.20 -21.61
N PHE A 306 23.32 6.17 -20.71
CA PHE A 306 22.20 7.10 -20.86
C PHE A 306 22.44 8.15 -21.97
N ALA A 307 23.69 8.56 -22.23
CA ALA A 307 24.00 9.44 -23.36
C ALA A 307 23.83 8.71 -24.71
N ARG A 308 24.35 7.47 -24.82
CA ARG A 308 24.18 6.64 -26.03
C ARG A 308 22.70 6.32 -26.29
N GLY A 309 21.98 5.93 -25.23
CA GLY A 309 20.61 5.44 -25.34
C GLY A 309 20.49 4.24 -26.30
N GLY A 310 19.33 4.14 -26.95
CA GLY A 310 19.03 3.05 -27.90
C GLY A 310 18.37 1.85 -27.24
N LEU A 311 17.78 0.98 -28.08
CA LEU A 311 16.93 -0.13 -27.63
C LEU A 311 17.66 -1.11 -26.71
N MET A 312 18.90 -1.48 -27.02
CA MET A 312 19.67 -2.40 -26.18
C MET A 312 19.92 -1.86 -24.77
N VAL A 313 20.23 -0.57 -24.63
CA VAL A 313 20.41 0.04 -23.31
C VAL A 313 19.10 0.03 -22.53
N VAL A 314 17.97 0.34 -23.19
CA VAL A 314 16.63 0.26 -22.58
C VAL A 314 16.32 -1.17 -22.14
N LEU A 315 16.57 -2.17 -22.98
CA LEU A 315 16.31 -3.57 -22.66
C LEU A 315 17.17 -4.07 -21.50
N CYS A 316 18.48 -3.78 -21.50
CA CYS A 316 19.35 -4.11 -20.37
C CYS A 316 18.92 -3.40 -19.09
N TYR A 317 18.54 -2.12 -19.18
CA TYR A 317 18.05 -1.36 -18.04
C TYR A 317 16.77 -1.97 -17.45
N VAL A 318 15.78 -2.29 -18.28
CA VAL A 318 14.55 -2.96 -17.87
C VAL A 318 14.84 -4.33 -17.28
N ALA A 319 15.71 -5.12 -17.91
CA ALA A 319 16.11 -6.44 -17.39
C ALA A 319 16.78 -6.34 -16.01
N CYS A 320 17.66 -5.37 -15.79
CA CYS A 320 18.26 -5.12 -14.47
C CYS A 320 17.21 -4.71 -13.43
N CYS A 321 16.24 -3.86 -13.79
CA CYS A 321 15.15 -3.49 -12.89
C CYS A 321 14.29 -4.71 -12.54
N LEU A 322 13.92 -5.52 -13.52
CA LEU A 322 13.14 -6.75 -13.28
C LEU A 322 13.90 -7.77 -12.44
N ALA A 323 15.20 -7.96 -12.69
CA ALA A 323 16.04 -8.83 -11.86
C ALA A 323 16.08 -8.32 -10.42
N TYR A 324 16.26 -7.01 -10.21
CA TYR A 324 16.20 -6.38 -8.89
C TYR A 324 14.86 -6.63 -8.19
N GLY A 325 13.75 -6.38 -8.89
CA GLY A 325 12.40 -6.62 -8.35
C GLY A 325 12.16 -8.08 -8.01
N PHE A 326 12.59 -9.00 -8.87
CA PHE A 326 12.45 -10.44 -8.68
C PHE A 326 13.25 -10.93 -7.47
N ILE A 327 14.52 -10.51 -7.32
CA ILE A 327 15.38 -10.89 -6.19
C ILE A 327 14.81 -10.39 -4.86
N LEU A 328 14.25 -9.18 -4.83
CA LEU A 328 13.71 -8.57 -3.61
C LEU A 328 12.22 -8.84 -3.37
N SER A 329 11.62 -9.79 -4.10
CA SER A 329 10.23 -10.23 -3.89
C SER A 329 10.20 -11.54 -3.08
N PRO A 330 10.21 -11.48 -1.73
CA PRO A 330 10.42 -12.65 -0.87
C PRO A 330 9.36 -13.75 -1.04
N TYR A 331 8.14 -13.41 -1.46
CA TYR A 331 7.03 -14.36 -1.69
C TYR A 331 7.32 -15.45 -2.74
N ARG A 332 8.39 -15.32 -3.55
CA ARG A 332 8.80 -16.35 -4.53
C ARG A 332 9.99 -17.21 -4.09
N PHE A 333 10.69 -16.84 -3.02
CA PHE A 333 11.82 -17.63 -2.51
C PHE A 333 11.39 -18.74 -1.56
N GLY A 334 10.18 -18.66 -0.96
CA GLY A 334 9.65 -19.74 -0.12
C GLY A 334 9.54 -21.11 -0.82
N THR A 335 9.47 -21.13 -2.16
CA THR A 335 9.46 -22.39 -2.95
C THR A 335 10.85 -22.82 -3.43
N LEU A 336 11.84 -21.93 -3.39
CA LEU A 336 13.22 -22.19 -3.85
C LEU A 336 14.19 -22.45 -2.70
N LEU A 337 13.86 -21.96 -1.50
CA LEU A 337 14.64 -22.14 -0.29
C LEU A 337 14.11 -23.34 0.51
N PRO A 338 14.95 -23.98 1.32
CA PRO A 338 14.52 -25.04 2.24
C PRO A 338 13.40 -24.57 3.18
N PRO A 339 12.67 -25.50 3.79
CA PRO A 339 11.59 -25.20 4.74
C PRO A 339 12.01 -24.15 5.78
N GLU A 340 11.02 -23.38 6.28
CA GLU A 340 11.24 -22.35 7.31
C GLU A 340 11.85 -22.91 8.62
N SER A 341 11.88 -24.23 8.81
CA SER A 341 12.53 -24.89 9.95
C SER A 341 14.06 -24.85 9.90
N VAL A 342 14.67 -24.37 8.81
CA VAL A 342 16.13 -24.27 8.67
C VAL A 342 16.59 -22.85 9.01
N GLU A 343 17.33 -22.68 10.10
CA GLU A 343 17.70 -21.34 10.62
C GLU A 343 18.30 -20.40 9.56
N TRP A 344 19.25 -20.87 8.74
CA TRP A 344 19.88 -20.02 7.73
C TRP A 344 18.90 -19.57 6.63
N SER A 345 17.85 -20.35 6.34
CA SER A 345 16.83 -19.95 5.36
C SER A 345 16.01 -18.78 5.91
N GLN A 346 15.69 -18.77 7.21
CA GLN A 346 15.03 -17.66 7.89
C GLN A 346 15.87 -16.38 7.85
N TRP A 347 17.18 -16.47 8.08
CA TRP A 347 18.08 -15.31 7.96
C TRP A 347 18.09 -14.72 6.55
N ILE A 348 18.10 -15.57 5.51
CA ILE A 348 18.03 -15.11 4.12
C ILE A 348 16.69 -14.46 3.82
N VAL A 349 15.58 -15.13 4.15
CA VAL A 349 14.22 -14.61 3.93
C VAL A 349 14.02 -13.30 4.67
N GLY A 350 14.40 -13.24 5.95
CA GLY A 350 14.35 -12.04 6.77
C GLY A 350 15.19 -10.89 6.20
N THR A 351 16.39 -11.19 5.70
CA THR A 351 17.24 -10.19 5.03
C THR A 351 16.59 -9.66 3.75
N LEU A 352 15.97 -10.53 2.94
CA LEU A 352 15.24 -10.12 1.73
C LEU A 352 14.03 -9.25 2.08
N ILE A 353 13.28 -9.59 3.15
CA ILE A 353 12.17 -8.77 3.65
C ILE A 353 12.69 -7.40 4.10
N ALA A 354 13.77 -7.35 4.89
CA ALA A 354 14.36 -6.09 5.36
C ALA A 354 14.89 -5.22 4.20
N LEU A 355 15.51 -5.82 3.18
CA LEU A 355 15.95 -5.14 1.97
C LEU A 355 14.77 -4.62 1.15
N SER A 356 13.72 -5.42 0.97
CA SER A 356 12.50 -5.04 0.24
C SER A 356 11.77 -3.89 0.95
N PHE A 357 11.59 -4.00 2.27
CA PHE A 357 11.03 -2.95 3.11
C PHE A 357 11.84 -1.65 3.00
N THR A 358 13.16 -1.74 3.17
CA THR A 358 14.06 -0.58 3.08
C THR A 358 14.01 0.05 1.69
N SER A 359 14.06 -0.76 0.63
CA SER A 359 14.00 -0.30 -0.76
C SER A 359 12.73 0.52 -1.02
N THR A 360 11.58 -0.02 -0.61
CA THR A 360 10.27 0.61 -0.77
C THR A 360 10.18 1.92 0.03
N LEU A 361 10.57 1.89 1.31
CA LEU A 361 10.55 3.06 2.18
C LEU A 361 11.45 4.19 1.66
N LEU A 362 12.64 3.84 1.17
CA LEU A 362 13.58 4.79 0.59
C LEU A 362 13.08 5.38 -0.72
N HIS A 363 12.44 4.58 -1.58
CA HIS A 363 11.85 5.06 -2.80
C HIS A 363 10.83 6.17 -2.50
N TYR A 364 9.91 5.93 -1.57
CA TYR A 364 8.92 6.94 -1.14
C TYR A 364 9.58 8.19 -0.55
N TYR A 365 10.58 8.00 0.30
CA TYR A 365 11.29 9.11 0.93
C TYR A 365 12.02 9.99 -0.08
N TYR A 366 12.80 9.37 -0.98
CA TYR A 366 13.63 10.10 -1.94
C TYR A 366 12.77 10.85 -2.95
N ASP A 367 11.74 10.21 -3.47
CA ASP A 367 10.80 10.84 -4.41
C ASP A 367 10.12 12.08 -3.84
N GLY A 368 9.85 12.08 -2.53
CA GLY A 368 9.27 13.20 -1.80
C GLY A 368 10.07 14.52 -1.90
N PHE A 369 11.36 14.49 -2.27
CA PHE A 369 12.13 15.71 -2.48
C PHE A 369 12.80 15.85 -3.86
N ILE A 370 13.21 14.76 -4.52
CA ILE A 370 13.95 14.83 -5.79
C ILE A 370 13.09 15.31 -6.97
N TRP A 371 11.75 15.21 -6.89
CA TRP A 371 10.84 15.61 -7.97
C TRP A 371 10.19 16.97 -7.81
N LYS A 372 10.60 17.77 -6.81
CA LYS A 372 9.96 19.08 -6.59
C LYS A 372 10.15 20.01 -7.80
N VAL A 373 9.07 20.30 -8.51
CA VAL A 373 9.03 21.15 -9.72
C VAL A 373 9.50 22.59 -9.48
N ARG A 374 9.49 23.05 -8.22
CA ARG A 374 10.02 24.37 -7.84
C ARG A 374 11.54 24.50 -7.96
N ASN A 375 12.25 23.38 -8.10
CA ASN A 375 13.71 23.36 -8.24
C ASN A 375 14.10 23.65 -9.69
N LYS A 376 15.08 24.54 -9.90
CA LYS A 376 15.52 24.95 -11.25
C LYS A 376 16.06 23.77 -12.07
N GLU A 377 16.72 22.83 -11.42
CA GLU A 377 17.33 21.63 -12.00
C GLU A 377 16.27 20.72 -12.62
N ASN A 378 15.22 20.44 -11.85
CA ASN A 378 14.09 19.66 -12.34
C ASN A 378 13.39 20.35 -13.50
N GLN A 379 13.24 21.68 -13.46
CA GLN A 379 12.69 22.44 -14.57
C GLN A 379 13.56 22.36 -15.82
N ARG A 380 14.89 22.45 -15.68
CA ARG A 380 15.84 22.35 -16.77
C ARG A 380 15.83 20.96 -17.41
N HIS A 381 16.02 19.91 -16.62
CA HIS A 381 16.12 18.53 -17.13
C HIS A 381 14.79 17.97 -17.64
N LEU A 382 13.65 18.48 -17.15
CA LEU A 382 12.33 18.14 -17.68
C LEU A 382 11.86 19.10 -18.79
N ALA A 383 12.72 20.04 -19.22
CA ALA A 383 12.46 21.01 -20.29
C ALA A 383 11.23 21.93 -20.07
N MET A 384 10.95 22.31 -18.83
CA MET A 384 9.83 23.19 -18.46
C MET A 384 10.08 24.69 -18.72
N GLN A 385 11.28 25.10 -19.17
CA GLN A 385 11.68 26.51 -19.34
C GLN A 385 11.78 26.98 -20.82
N GLN A 386 10.84 26.60 -21.69
CA GLN A 386 10.79 27.18 -23.05
C GLN A 386 10.08 28.55 -23.13
N GLY A 387 9.75 29.17 -21.99
CA GLY A 387 9.24 30.55 -21.93
C GLY A 387 10.13 31.42 -21.06
N SER A 388 10.70 32.49 -21.64
CA SER A 388 11.55 33.46 -20.98
C SER A 388 10.87 34.07 -19.73
N GLY A 389 11.42 33.72 -18.57
CA GLY A 389 10.94 34.15 -17.26
C GLY A 389 11.39 33.15 -16.19
N ALA A 390 12.68 33.16 -15.86
CA ALA A 390 13.16 32.47 -14.67
C ALA A 390 12.39 33.01 -13.46
N ASP A 391 11.75 32.11 -12.70
CA ASP A 391 11.00 32.50 -11.50
C ASP A 391 11.99 33.02 -10.44
N PRO A 392 11.87 34.27 -9.98
CA PRO A 392 12.73 34.81 -8.93
C PRO A 392 12.62 34.04 -7.60
N HIS A 393 11.59 33.20 -7.42
CA HIS A 393 11.41 32.33 -6.26
C HIS A 393 11.79 30.85 -6.49
N SER A 394 12.30 30.49 -7.67
CA SER A 394 12.82 29.13 -7.90
C SER A 394 14.13 28.92 -7.13
N THR A 395 14.18 27.87 -6.31
CA THR A 395 15.37 27.56 -5.50
C THR A 395 16.29 26.63 -6.27
N SER A 396 17.54 27.04 -6.49
CA SER A 396 18.59 26.18 -7.02
C SER A 396 19.19 25.33 -5.91
N TRP A 397 19.46 24.08 -6.23
CA TRP A 397 20.15 23.15 -5.35
C TRP A 397 21.66 23.43 -5.39
N TRP A 398 22.14 23.96 -6.52
CA TRP A 398 23.50 24.43 -6.73
C TRP A 398 23.84 25.68 -5.90
N GLU A 399 22.86 26.57 -5.67
CA GLU A 399 23.11 27.83 -4.95
C GLU A 399 23.22 27.65 -3.42
N THR A 400 22.87 26.47 -2.89
CA THR A 400 22.88 26.19 -1.43
C THR A 400 23.74 24.95 -1.11
N HIS A 401 25.07 25.15 -1.10
CA HIS A 401 26.09 24.10 -0.91
C HIS A 401 26.28 23.57 0.53
N ARG A 402 25.48 23.98 1.52
CA ARG A 402 25.70 23.53 2.90
C ARG A 402 25.11 22.14 3.13
N SER A 403 25.98 21.14 3.21
CA SER A 403 25.60 19.81 3.70
C SER A 403 25.22 19.90 5.18
N SER A 404 24.14 19.21 5.55
CA SER A 404 23.72 19.15 6.96
C SER A 404 24.74 18.34 7.77
N PRO A 405 25.03 18.70 9.03
CA PRO A 405 25.91 17.89 9.89
C PRO A 405 25.43 16.44 10.00
N VAL A 406 26.37 15.50 10.16
CA VAL A 406 26.10 14.06 10.29
C VAL A 406 25.06 13.81 11.38
N LEU A 407 25.32 14.31 12.60
CA LEU A 407 24.48 14.07 13.77
C LEU A 407 23.06 14.64 13.58
N SER A 408 22.93 15.85 13.02
CA SER A 408 21.61 16.44 12.73
C SER A 408 20.83 15.61 11.72
N THR A 409 21.51 15.10 10.70
CA THR A 409 20.91 14.23 9.69
C THR A 409 20.52 12.88 10.29
N PHE A 410 21.39 12.29 11.10
CA PHE A 410 21.13 11.03 11.80
C PHE A 410 19.90 11.16 12.71
N MET A 411 19.81 12.21 13.54
CA MET A 411 18.64 12.44 14.40
C MET A 411 17.36 12.65 13.59
N ARG A 412 17.43 13.40 12.48
CA ARG A 412 16.28 13.60 11.60
C ARG A 412 15.82 12.29 10.98
N GLN A 413 16.74 11.47 10.47
CA GLN A 413 16.42 10.17 9.88
C GLN A 413 15.93 9.18 10.95
N GLY A 414 16.49 9.23 12.16
CA GLY A 414 16.05 8.44 13.31
C GLY A 414 14.62 8.79 13.74
N LEU A 415 14.27 10.07 13.75
CA LEU A 415 12.88 10.50 13.99
C LEU A 415 11.95 10.12 12.83
N TYR A 416 12.42 10.24 11.59
CA TYR A 416 11.59 10.07 10.41
C TYR A 416 11.31 8.58 10.09
N PHE A 417 12.30 7.71 10.23
CA PHE A 417 12.15 6.27 10.01
C PHE A 417 12.06 5.49 11.31
N GLY A 418 12.92 5.81 12.28
CA GLY A 418 13.06 4.99 13.48
C GLY A 418 11.87 5.08 14.42
N LEU A 419 11.27 6.27 14.61
CA LEU A 419 10.09 6.39 15.45
C LEU A 419 8.89 5.59 14.90
N PRO A 420 8.49 5.70 13.61
CA PRO A 420 7.44 4.84 13.05
C PRO A 420 7.74 3.34 13.17
N ILE A 421 8.97 2.91 12.85
CA ILE A 421 9.39 1.50 12.97
C ILE A 421 9.26 1.03 14.42
N LEU A 422 9.73 1.82 15.39
CA LEU A 422 9.63 1.49 16.82
C LEU A 422 8.18 1.39 17.27
N VAL A 423 7.33 2.35 16.91
CA VAL A 423 5.91 2.35 17.31
C VAL A 423 5.19 1.12 16.75
N VAL A 424 5.36 0.81 15.46
CA VAL A 424 4.76 -0.37 14.82
C VAL A 424 5.29 -1.67 15.43
N THR A 425 6.60 -1.77 15.64
CA THR A 425 7.22 -2.95 16.25
C THR A 425 6.76 -3.16 17.70
N ILE A 426 6.81 -2.12 18.54
CA ILE A 426 6.43 -2.23 19.95
C ILE A 426 4.95 -2.56 20.09
N SER A 427 4.06 -1.86 19.37
CA SER A 427 2.62 -2.15 19.42
C SER A 427 2.30 -3.57 18.95
N TYR A 428 2.99 -4.07 17.92
CA TYR A 428 2.84 -5.45 17.45
C TYR A 428 3.17 -6.47 18.54
N TRP A 429 4.32 -6.30 19.20
CA TRP A 429 4.77 -7.22 20.24
C TRP A 429 3.97 -7.10 21.53
N MET A 430 3.47 -5.91 21.87
CA MET A 430 2.55 -5.74 22.99
C MET A 430 1.27 -6.58 22.81
N VAL A 431 0.74 -6.65 21.58
CA VAL A 431 -0.43 -7.49 21.29
C VAL A 431 -0.08 -8.97 21.31
N ARG A 432 1.05 -9.36 20.72
CA ARG A 432 1.48 -10.78 20.72
C ARG A 432 1.80 -11.33 22.11
N GLN A 433 2.25 -10.48 23.03
CA GLN A 433 2.51 -10.86 24.42
C GLN A 433 1.25 -10.80 25.30
N ASP A 434 0.13 -10.25 24.81
CA ASP A 434 -1.14 -10.24 25.53
C ASP A 434 -1.72 -11.68 25.53
N PRO A 435 -1.93 -12.30 26.70
CA PRO A 435 -2.53 -13.63 26.79
C PRO A 435 -3.92 -13.73 26.15
N LEU A 436 -4.60 -12.60 25.93
CA LEU A 436 -5.90 -12.59 25.27
C LEU A 436 -5.79 -12.71 23.73
N SER A 437 -4.60 -12.60 23.15
CA SER A 437 -4.40 -12.58 21.70
C SER A 437 -4.15 -13.96 21.08
N GLU A 438 -3.75 -14.97 21.88
CA GLU A 438 -3.35 -16.29 21.39
C GLU A 438 -4.10 -17.45 22.07
N PRO A 439 -5.45 -17.48 22.02
CA PRO A 439 -6.28 -18.38 22.83
C PRO A 439 -5.97 -19.87 22.68
N ASP A 440 -5.40 -20.29 21.55
CA ASP A 440 -4.97 -21.68 21.32
C ASP A 440 -3.87 -22.10 22.30
N ASP A 441 -2.89 -21.22 22.56
CA ASP A 441 -1.77 -21.50 23.46
C ASP A 441 -2.26 -21.60 24.91
N GLN A 442 -3.18 -20.74 25.35
CA GLN A 442 -3.76 -20.85 26.69
C GLN A 442 -4.66 -22.09 26.83
N ILE A 443 -5.36 -22.53 25.76
CA ILE A 443 -6.10 -23.79 25.78
C ILE A 443 -5.14 -24.98 25.96
N GLN A 444 -4.01 -25.01 25.24
CA GLN A 444 -3.03 -26.09 25.39
C GLN A 444 -2.40 -26.08 26.79
N GLN A 445 -2.00 -24.92 27.29
CA GLN A 445 -1.48 -24.79 28.66
C GLN A 445 -2.51 -25.23 29.70
N ALA A 446 -3.78 -24.89 29.52
CA ALA A 446 -4.86 -25.35 30.40
C ALA A 446 -4.97 -26.88 30.42
N ILE A 447 -4.94 -27.53 29.24
CA ILE A 447 -4.98 -28.99 29.12
C ILE A 447 -3.78 -29.62 29.82
N GLU A 448 -2.57 -29.11 29.59
CA GLU A 448 -1.35 -29.64 30.21
C GLU A 448 -1.35 -29.51 31.74
N LEU A 449 -1.76 -28.36 32.26
CA LEU A 449 -1.85 -28.13 33.70
C LEU A 449 -2.85 -29.07 34.36
N GLN A 450 -4.03 -29.27 33.73
CA GLN A 450 -5.02 -30.21 34.23
C GLN A 450 -4.51 -31.65 34.18
N ALA A 451 -3.80 -32.05 33.11
CA ALA A 451 -3.18 -33.37 33.01
C ALA A 451 -2.12 -33.62 34.10
N ARG A 452 -1.46 -32.56 34.60
CA ARG A 452 -0.51 -32.61 35.72
C ARG A 452 -1.19 -32.51 37.10
N GLY A 453 -2.53 -32.49 37.16
CA GLY A 453 -3.31 -32.36 38.40
C GLY A 453 -3.41 -30.93 38.94
N LEU A 454 -2.91 -29.92 38.22
CA LEU A 454 -2.97 -28.51 38.59
C LEU A 454 -4.26 -27.85 38.09
N VAL A 455 -5.41 -28.40 38.52
CA VAL A 455 -6.74 -28.05 38.00
C VAL A 455 -7.04 -26.56 38.10
N ASP A 456 -6.86 -25.94 39.27
CA ASP A 456 -7.15 -24.51 39.46
C ASP A 456 -6.32 -23.60 38.56
N GLN A 457 -5.09 -24.01 38.23
CA GLN A 457 -4.24 -23.25 37.31
C GLN A 457 -4.74 -23.41 35.88
N GLY A 458 -5.06 -24.64 35.47
CA GLY A 458 -5.61 -24.89 34.14
C GLY A 458 -6.97 -24.22 33.92
N VAL A 459 -7.83 -24.12 34.95
CA VAL A 459 -9.08 -23.36 34.87
C VAL A 459 -8.82 -21.86 34.67
N ARG A 460 -7.77 -21.30 35.29
CA ARG A 460 -7.39 -19.89 35.06
C ARG A 460 -6.93 -19.65 33.63
N GLU A 461 -6.07 -20.52 33.10
CA GLU A 461 -5.64 -20.42 31.69
C GLU A 461 -6.82 -20.57 30.72
N ALA A 462 -7.73 -21.51 30.99
CA ALA A 462 -8.95 -21.66 30.19
C ALA A 462 -9.85 -20.42 30.22
N ARG A 463 -9.94 -19.71 31.37
CA ARG A 463 -10.68 -18.44 31.46
C ARG A 463 -10.03 -17.33 30.65
N LEU A 464 -8.69 -17.25 30.65
CA LEU A 464 -7.96 -16.30 29.80
C LEU A 464 -8.21 -16.58 28.32
N ALA A 465 -8.14 -17.86 27.92
CA ALA A 465 -8.44 -18.26 26.54
C ALA A 465 -9.87 -17.86 26.12
N ILE A 466 -10.87 -18.09 26.97
CA ILE A 466 -12.25 -17.70 26.68
C ILE A 466 -12.40 -16.19 26.56
N ALA A 467 -11.78 -15.42 27.46
CA ALA A 467 -11.81 -13.96 27.37
C ALA A 467 -11.17 -13.47 26.05
N GLY A 468 -10.09 -14.11 25.60
CA GLY A 468 -9.48 -13.85 24.29
C GLY A 468 -10.41 -14.20 23.12
N ILE A 469 -11.07 -15.36 23.18
CA ILE A 469 -12.07 -15.77 22.19
C ILE A 469 -13.24 -14.79 22.13
N GLU A 470 -13.75 -14.33 23.28
CA GLU A 470 -14.82 -13.33 23.34
C GLU A 470 -14.41 -12.01 22.72
N LYS A 471 -13.22 -11.51 23.05
CA LYS A 471 -12.65 -10.31 22.45
C LYS A 471 -12.56 -10.45 20.92
N GLN A 472 -12.10 -11.59 20.40
CA GLN A 472 -12.04 -11.81 18.96
C GLN A 472 -13.43 -11.95 18.34
N LEU A 473 -14.37 -12.65 18.98
CA LEU A 473 -15.76 -12.76 18.51
C LEU A 473 -16.43 -11.41 18.33
N ASP A 474 -16.20 -10.48 19.26
CA ASP A 474 -16.73 -9.12 19.16
C ASP A 474 -16.16 -8.39 17.94
N ILE A 475 -14.87 -8.55 17.68
CA ILE A 475 -14.21 -7.98 16.49
C ILE A 475 -14.78 -8.59 15.20
N GLU A 476 -14.91 -9.92 15.13
CA GLU A 476 -15.45 -10.58 13.93
C GLU A 476 -16.91 -10.22 13.67
N ARG A 477 -17.73 -10.11 14.72
CA ARG A 477 -19.12 -9.67 14.60
C ARG A 477 -19.23 -8.22 14.17
N GLN A 478 -18.36 -7.35 14.69
CA GLN A 478 -18.24 -5.97 14.24
C GLN A 478 -17.88 -5.93 12.75
N MET A 479 -16.91 -6.75 12.31
CA MET A 479 -16.55 -6.85 10.90
C MET A 479 -17.67 -7.41 10.03
N ILE A 480 -18.47 -8.37 10.50
CA ILE A 480 -19.68 -8.83 9.78
C ILE A 480 -20.68 -7.68 9.61
N GLY A 481 -20.85 -6.84 10.63
CA GLY A 481 -21.72 -5.66 10.58
C GLY A 481 -21.22 -4.59 9.60
N ILE A 482 -19.91 -4.37 9.55
CA ILE A 482 -19.27 -3.42 8.63
C ILE A 482 -19.29 -3.96 7.19
N ARG A 483 -18.90 -5.23 7.04
CA ARG A 483 -18.72 -5.91 5.76
C ARG A 483 -18.81 -7.44 5.92
N PRO A 484 -19.95 -8.05 5.58
CA PRO A 484 -20.09 -9.49 5.63
C PRO A 484 -19.17 -10.16 4.59
N ARG A 485 -18.31 -11.07 5.04
CA ARG A 485 -17.45 -11.90 4.20
C ARG A 485 -17.40 -13.32 4.73
N ALA A 486 -17.20 -14.28 3.84
CA ALA A 486 -17.11 -15.69 4.20
C ALA A 486 -16.08 -15.95 5.31
N LEU A 487 -14.89 -15.32 5.26
CA LEU A 487 -13.85 -15.49 6.28
C LEU A 487 -14.25 -15.09 7.71
N HIS A 488 -15.07 -14.04 7.88
CA HIS A 488 -15.49 -13.61 9.21
C HIS A 488 -16.52 -14.60 9.78
N PHE A 489 -17.41 -15.11 8.92
CA PHE A 489 -18.37 -16.13 9.30
C PHE A 489 -17.71 -17.47 9.66
N THR A 490 -16.72 -17.93 8.89
CA THR A 490 -15.96 -19.15 9.22
C THR A 490 -15.21 -18.97 10.54
N TYR A 491 -14.61 -17.80 10.78
CA TYR A 491 -13.90 -17.57 12.03
C TYR A 491 -14.84 -17.51 13.24
N VAL A 492 -16.01 -16.87 13.11
CA VAL A 492 -17.05 -16.89 14.16
C VAL A 492 -17.47 -18.33 14.48
N ALA A 493 -17.70 -19.16 13.46
CA ALA A 493 -18.07 -20.56 13.65
C ALA A 493 -17.03 -21.32 14.48
N ASP A 494 -15.75 -21.16 14.13
CA ASP A 494 -14.63 -21.77 14.84
C ASP A 494 -14.53 -21.27 16.28
N LEU A 495 -14.60 -19.96 16.49
CA LEU A 495 -14.47 -19.33 17.82
C LEU A 495 -15.61 -19.73 18.75
N VAL A 496 -16.87 -19.72 18.27
CA VAL A 496 -18.04 -20.12 19.06
C VAL A 496 -17.93 -21.59 19.47
N TYR A 497 -17.54 -22.46 18.54
CA TYR A 497 -17.36 -23.89 18.82
C TYR A 497 -16.24 -24.12 19.84
N MET A 498 -15.07 -23.49 19.66
CA MET A 498 -13.95 -23.57 20.60
C MET A 498 -14.32 -23.09 21.99
N LYS A 499 -14.98 -21.93 22.10
CA LYS A 499 -15.44 -21.37 23.38
C LYS A 499 -16.30 -22.38 24.13
N SER A 500 -17.22 -23.05 23.42
CA SER A 500 -18.09 -24.05 24.04
C SER A 500 -17.32 -25.26 24.57
N LEU A 501 -16.37 -25.80 23.79
CA LEU A 501 -15.55 -26.93 24.23
C LEU A 501 -14.68 -26.55 25.43
N ALA A 502 -14.00 -25.40 25.39
CA ALA A 502 -13.17 -24.91 26.49
C ALA A 502 -13.99 -24.69 27.76
N THR A 503 -15.19 -24.10 27.64
CA THR A 503 -16.09 -23.88 28.79
C THR A 503 -16.49 -25.19 29.44
N ASN A 504 -17.02 -26.14 28.66
CA ASN A 504 -17.56 -27.37 29.22
C ASN A 504 -16.45 -28.28 29.75
N ARG A 505 -15.38 -28.50 28.98
CA ARG A 505 -14.34 -29.48 29.32
C ARG A 505 -13.29 -28.94 30.29
N LEU A 506 -12.86 -27.68 30.13
CA LEU A 506 -11.73 -27.15 30.89
C LEU A 506 -12.16 -26.34 32.11
N ILE A 507 -13.31 -25.67 32.08
CA ILE A 507 -13.76 -24.86 33.23
C ILE A 507 -14.74 -25.64 34.09
N LEU A 508 -15.81 -26.13 33.48
CA LEU A 508 -16.89 -26.80 34.22
C LEU A 508 -16.58 -28.27 34.48
N GLN A 509 -15.60 -28.84 33.77
CA GLN A 509 -15.24 -30.26 33.83
C GLN A 509 -16.43 -31.20 33.62
N THR A 510 -17.40 -30.72 32.83
CA THR A 510 -18.61 -31.43 32.44
C THR A 510 -18.47 -31.94 31.01
N ASP A 511 -18.91 -33.16 30.77
CA ASP A 511 -18.99 -33.69 29.41
C ASP A 511 -20.38 -33.42 28.83
N PRO A 512 -20.51 -32.70 27.69
CA PRO A 512 -21.78 -32.53 26.99
C PRO A 512 -22.51 -33.86 26.68
N ALA A 513 -21.80 -34.98 26.63
CA ALA A 513 -22.41 -36.30 26.48
C ALA A 513 -23.20 -36.74 27.72
N THR A 514 -22.75 -36.38 28.92
CA THR A 514 -23.29 -36.90 30.19
C THR A 514 -24.05 -35.85 31.02
N ASP A 515 -23.77 -34.56 30.83
CA ASP A 515 -24.38 -33.46 31.57
C ASP A 515 -25.40 -32.69 30.70
N ALA A 516 -26.65 -32.59 31.18
CA ALA A 516 -27.76 -31.99 30.42
C ALA A 516 -27.61 -30.48 30.19
N GLU A 517 -27.01 -29.75 31.13
CA GLU A 517 -26.82 -28.31 31.01
C GLU A 517 -25.66 -28.00 30.04
N ALA A 518 -24.57 -28.77 30.15
CA ALA A 518 -23.44 -28.74 29.22
C ALA A 518 -23.88 -29.11 27.80
N ARG A 519 -24.72 -30.13 27.66
CA ARG A 519 -25.35 -30.52 26.39
C ARG A 519 -26.13 -29.37 25.78
N THR A 520 -27.00 -28.72 26.56
CA THR A 520 -27.83 -27.60 26.09
C THR A 520 -26.98 -26.41 25.65
N ARG A 521 -25.98 -26.02 26.44
CA ARG A 521 -25.04 -24.94 26.08
C ARG A 521 -24.26 -25.29 24.81
N HIS A 522 -23.75 -26.52 24.71
CA HIS A 522 -22.96 -26.96 23.56
C HIS A 522 -23.80 -27.01 22.29
N ARG A 523 -25.02 -27.56 22.36
CA ARG A 523 -25.98 -27.58 21.26
C ARG A 523 -26.24 -26.18 20.69
N ARG A 524 -26.40 -25.17 21.55
CA ARG A 524 -26.60 -23.78 21.15
C ARG A 524 -25.40 -23.24 20.38
N ALA A 525 -24.19 -23.49 20.87
CA ALA A 525 -22.96 -23.07 20.20
C ALA A 525 -22.76 -23.76 18.84
N VAL A 526 -23.01 -25.07 18.75
CA VAL A 526 -22.96 -25.81 17.48
C VAL A 526 -24.00 -25.28 16.49
N SER A 527 -25.21 -24.93 16.95
CA SER A 527 -26.24 -24.33 16.11
C SER A 527 -25.82 -22.96 15.55
N GLU A 528 -25.21 -22.12 16.39
CA GLU A 528 -24.67 -20.81 15.96
C GLU A 528 -23.52 -20.98 14.96
N ALA A 529 -22.62 -21.95 15.19
CA ALA A 529 -21.56 -22.26 14.25
C ALA A 529 -22.08 -22.77 12.89
N ILE A 530 -23.11 -23.62 12.88
CA ILE A 530 -23.79 -24.08 11.65
C ILE A 530 -24.34 -22.87 10.88
N ALA A 531 -25.09 -21.99 11.56
CA ALA A 531 -25.67 -20.81 10.93
C ALA A 531 -24.59 -19.89 10.32
N ALA A 532 -23.47 -19.70 11.01
CA ALA A 532 -22.35 -18.93 10.49
C ALA A 532 -21.71 -19.61 9.26
N LEU A 533 -21.47 -20.92 9.27
CA LEU A 533 -20.92 -21.65 8.12
C LEU A 533 -21.85 -21.62 6.90
N GLU A 534 -23.17 -21.66 7.11
CA GLU A 534 -24.16 -21.49 6.04
C GLU A 534 -24.07 -20.10 5.41
N GLN A 535 -23.96 -19.04 6.23
CA GLN A 535 -23.74 -17.67 5.75
C GLN A 535 -22.39 -17.53 5.02
N ALA A 536 -21.36 -18.24 5.47
CA ALA A 536 -20.08 -18.28 4.78
C ALA A 536 -20.22 -18.85 3.36
N LEU A 537 -20.89 -19.99 3.20
CA LEU A 537 -21.10 -20.65 1.90
C LEU A 537 -22.03 -19.88 0.95
N ALA A 538 -22.92 -19.05 1.50
CA ALA A 538 -23.74 -18.11 0.75
C ALA A 538 -22.95 -16.88 0.27
N SER A 539 -21.81 -16.59 0.90
CA SER A 539 -20.95 -15.45 0.57
C SER A 539 -19.86 -15.83 -0.45
N PRO A 540 -19.41 -14.90 -1.30
CA PRO A 540 -18.21 -15.12 -2.11
C PRO A 540 -16.98 -15.28 -1.20
N GLY A 541 -16.04 -16.11 -1.62
CA GLY A 541 -14.76 -16.31 -0.92
C GLY A 541 -13.91 -15.02 -0.86
N PRO A 542 -12.76 -15.06 -0.16
CA PRO A 542 -12.11 -16.21 0.46
C PRO A 542 -12.77 -16.66 1.79
N PHE A 543 -12.57 -17.95 2.12
CA PHE A 543 -13.08 -18.59 3.34
C PHE A 543 -12.04 -18.69 4.47
N GLY A 544 -10.76 -18.60 4.12
CA GLY A 544 -9.63 -18.62 5.07
C GLY A 544 -9.61 -17.42 6.00
N HIS A 545 -9.40 -17.70 7.29
CA HIS A 545 -9.29 -16.71 8.37
C HIS A 545 -7.95 -16.86 9.09
N ARG A 546 -7.67 -16.02 10.09
CA ARG A 546 -6.34 -15.93 10.73
C ARG A 546 -5.78 -17.25 11.27
N ARG A 547 -6.64 -18.13 11.78
CA ARG A 547 -6.26 -19.43 12.36
C ARG A 547 -6.14 -20.54 11.30
N ASN A 548 -6.81 -20.37 10.17
CA ASN A 548 -6.76 -21.30 9.04
C ASN A 548 -6.82 -20.51 7.72
N PRO A 549 -5.68 -19.93 7.27
CA PRO A 549 -5.65 -19.02 6.12
C PRO A 549 -5.90 -19.74 4.79
N ASP A 550 -5.63 -21.05 4.74
CA ASP A 550 -5.75 -21.87 3.53
C ASP A 550 -7.13 -22.55 3.39
N MET A 551 -8.08 -22.22 4.28
CA MET A 551 -9.42 -22.81 4.24
C MET A 551 -10.11 -22.52 2.91
N ARG A 552 -10.50 -23.59 2.21
CA ARG A 552 -11.25 -23.56 0.96
C ARG A 552 -12.72 -23.84 1.20
N ARG A 553 -13.52 -23.66 0.14
CA ARG A 553 -14.95 -23.93 0.17
C ARG A 553 -15.25 -25.38 0.61
N GLU A 554 -14.48 -26.35 0.10
CA GLU A 554 -14.70 -27.77 0.45
C GLU A 554 -14.46 -28.03 1.95
N ASP A 555 -13.50 -27.32 2.56
CA ASP A 555 -13.20 -27.44 3.99
C ASP A 555 -14.38 -26.90 4.83
N VAL A 556 -15.01 -25.81 4.38
CA VAL A 556 -16.21 -25.24 5.02
C VAL A 556 -17.41 -26.17 4.89
N GLU A 557 -17.62 -26.78 3.72
CA GLU A 557 -18.68 -27.75 3.48
C GLU A 557 -18.51 -29.00 4.36
N SER A 558 -17.27 -29.50 4.47
CA SER A 558 -16.91 -30.60 5.35
C SER A 558 -17.16 -30.25 6.82
N LEU A 559 -16.74 -29.06 7.26
CA LEU A 559 -16.96 -28.59 8.62
C LEU A 559 -18.45 -28.46 8.93
N LEU A 560 -19.24 -27.90 8.01
CA LEU A 560 -20.70 -27.79 8.15
C LEU A 560 -21.36 -29.18 8.29
N ALA A 561 -20.96 -30.15 7.47
CA ALA A 561 -21.47 -31.51 7.55
C ALA A 561 -21.13 -32.15 8.91
N SER A 562 -19.88 -31.97 9.38
CA SER A 562 -19.44 -32.45 10.68
C SER A 562 -20.28 -31.87 11.84
N ARG A 563 -20.53 -30.55 11.83
CA ARG A 563 -21.35 -29.89 12.87
C ARG A 563 -22.82 -30.33 12.83
N ARG A 564 -23.38 -30.57 11.64
CA ARG A 564 -24.74 -31.10 11.47
C ARG A 564 -24.87 -32.56 11.94
N GLN A 565 -23.82 -33.35 11.81
CA GLN A 565 -23.81 -34.69 12.39
C GLN A 565 -23.81 -34.60 13.92
N GLU A 566 -22.94 -33.77 14.48
CA GLU A 566 -22.79 -33.56 15.92
C GLU A 566 -24.09 -33.08 16.59
N ILE A 567 -24.81 -32.13 15.98
CA ILE A 567 -26.12 -31.71 16.53
C ILE A 567 -27.15 -32.85 16.51
N GLY A 568 -27.11 -33.70 15.48
CA GLY A 568 -27.96 -34.89 15.40
C GLY A 568 -27.57 -36.01 16.36
N GLU A 569 -26.34 -36.03 16.86
CA GLU A 569 -25.90 -36.91 17.96
C GLU A 569 -26.30 -36.35 19.31
N ILE A 570 -26.27 -35.03 19.50
CA ILE A 570 -26.71 -34.35 20.72
C ILE A 570 -28.23 -34.48 20.94
N ASP A 571 -29.01 -34.49 19.85
CA ASP A 571 -30.47 -34.59 19.87
C ASP A 571 -31.00 -36.03 20.03
N ARG A 572 -30.12 -37.04 19.88
CA ARG A 572 -30.42 -38.45 20.15
C ARG A 572 -30.13 -38.79 21.61
#